data_AF-A0A7J8MLN4-F1
#
_entry.id   AF-A0A7J8MLN4-F1
#
_cell.length_a   1.000
_cell.length_b   1.000
_cell.length_c   1.000
_cell.angle_alpha   90.00
_cell.angle_beta   90.00
_cell.angle_gamma   90.00
#
_symmetry.space_group_name_H-M   'P 1'
#
loop_
_entity.id
_entity.type
_entity.pdbx_description
1 polymer ?
#
loop_
_entity_poly.entity_id
_entity_poly.type
_entity_poly.pdbx_seq_one_letter_code
_entity_poly.pdbx_strand_id
1 'polypeptide(L)'
;MDKFDLEDPLTSLDVHQSDTISALFSSESDHMPSYNYFQCLKTSDFYVSFRQEAISLILQAQYSSNLDPYTQYLAVNYMDRFISWQEIPQGNPWIVRLLVIACISLAAKMKEIHFSFSDFQKTNNIKVKQRDEGFMFDPPAIQRMELLVLDALNWRMRSITPFSFITFFVSLFQLKDPPLTQALKDRATNIIFQARN
;
A
#
# COMPACT_ATOMS: atom_id res chain seq x y z
N MET A 1 2.66 -23.79 -11.50
CA MET A 1 1.78 -22.67 -11.09
C MET A 1 2.74 -21.56 -10.77
N ASP A 2 2.92 -20.62 -11.70
CA ASP A 2 3.90 -19.55 -11.54
C ASP A 2 3.51 -18.69 -10.35
N LYS A 3 4.45 -18.54 -9.41
CA LYS A 3 4.28 -17.71 -8.22
C LYS A 3 4.13 -16.28 -8.71
N PHE A 4 2.94 -15.72 -8.60
CA PHE A 4 2.65 -14.35 -9.05
C PHE A 4 3.50 -13.37 -8.24
N ASP A 5 4.47 -12.72 -8.87
CA ASP A 5 5.18 -11.63 -8.23
C ASP A 5 4.32 -10.37 -8.27
N LEU A 6 4.19 -9.75 -7.12
CA LEU A 6 3.47 -8.49 -6.96
C LEU A 6 4.44 -7.34 -6.83
N GLU A 7 5.70 -7.58 -6.47
CA GLU A 7 6.76 -6.55 -6.50
C GLU A 7 6.98 -6.03 -7.91
N ASP A 8 6.85 -6.93 -8.88
CA ASP A 8 6.80 -6.61 -10.29
C ASP A 8 5.60 -7.35 -10.92
N PRO A 9 4.47 -6.63 -11.13
CA PRO A 9 3.24 -7.19 -11.72
C PRO A 9 3.44 -7.89 -13.06
N LEU A 10 4.63 -7.72 -13.67
CA LEU A 10 5.00 -8.21 -14.98
C LEU A 10 6.22 -9.13 -14.94
N THR A 11 6.53 -9.83 -13.84
CA THR A 11 7.62 -10.84 -13.81
C THR A 11 7.57 -11.93 -14.89
N SER A 12 6.45 -12.06 -15.62
CA SER A 12 6.34 -12.91 -16.81
C SER A 12 6.84 -12.27 -18.12
N LEU A 13 7.13 -10.97 -18.12
CA LEU A 13 7.58 -10.21 -19.28
C LEU A 13 9.04 -9.82 -19.07
N ASP A 14 9.87 -10.24 -20.02
CA ASP A 14 11.29 -9.89 -20.07
C ASP A 14 11.41 -8.35 -20.14
N VAL A 15 11.81 -7.72 -19.03
CA VAL A 15 11.88 -6.24 -18.84
C VAL A 15 12.85 -5.58 -19.84
N HIS A 16 13.55 -6.38 -20.64
CA HIS A 16 14.36 -5.96 -21.78
C HIS A 16 13.54 -5.57 -23.02
N GLN A 17 12.22 -5.79 -23.06
CA GLN A 17 11.37 -5.33 -24.15
C GLN A 17 10.89 -3.88 -23.92
N SER A 18 11.28 -2.98 -24.84
CA SER A 18 10.88 -1.57 -24.87
C SER A 18 9.35 -1.36 -24.78
N ASP A 19 8.57 -2.33 -25.26
CA ASP A 19 7.11 -2.25 -25.28
C ASP A 19 6.51 -2.46 -23.87
N THR A 20 7.14 -3.29 -23.03
CA THR A 20 6.71 -3.55 -21.65
C THR A 20 6.87 -2.31 -20.77
N ILE A 21 7.99 -1.61 -20.89
CA ILE A 21 8.24 -0.40 -20.09
C ILE A 21 7.35 0.77 -20.52
N SER A 22 7.07 0.90 -21.83
CA SER A 22 6.14 1.92 -22.32
C SER A 22 4.73 1.72 -21.78
N ALA A 23 4.27 0.46 -21.68
CA ALA A 23 2.99 0.12 -21.06
C ALA A 23 2.95 0.46 -19.56
N LEU A 24 4.05 0.22 -18.83
CA LEU A 24 4.16 0.59 -17.42
C LEU A 24 4.00 2.10 -17.22
N PHE A 25 4.75 2.92 -17.96
CA PHE A 25 4.64 4.38 -17.87
C PHE A 25 3.25 4.89 -18.28
N SER A 26 2.65 4.30 -19.32
CA SER A 26 1.32 4.71 -19.78
C SER A 26 0.24 4.42 -18.74
N SER A 27 0.41 3.36 -17.95
CA SER A 27 -0.57 2.91 -16.97
C SER A 27 -0.28 3.41 -15.54
N GLU A 28 0.89 4.00 -15.26
CA GLU A 28 1.30 4.35 -13.89
C GLU A 28 0.29 5.27 -13.19
N SER A 29 -0.28 6.22 -13.94
CA SER A 29 -1.22 7.22 -13.41
C SER A 29 -2.52 6.60 -12.89
N ASP A 30 -2.93 5.45 -13.42
CA ASP A 30 -4.10 4.69 -12.95
C ASP A 30 -3.91 4.09 -11.54
N HIS A 31 -2.65 4.05 -11.07
CA HIS A 31 -2.23 3.48 -9.79
C HIS A 31 -1.66 4.53 -8.82
N MET A 32 -1.78 5.81 -9.16
CA MET A 32 -1.42 6.93 -8.30
C MET A 32 -2.66 7.53 -7.61
N PRO A 33 -2.49 8.17 -6.43
CA PRO A 33 -3.53 9.04 -5.87
C PRO A 33 -3.89 10.17 -6.84
N SER A 34 -5.09 10.73 -6.71
CA SER A 34 -5.55 11.84 -7.55
C SER A 34 -4.60 13.05 -7.47
N TYR A 35 -4.47 13.81 -8.56
CA TYR A 35 -3.54 14.95 -8.64
C TYR A 35 -3.73 15.97 -7.52
N ASN A 36 -4.99 16.21 -7.12
CA ASN A 36 -5.33 17.16 -6.07
C ASN A 36 -5.01 16.65 -4.65
N TYR A 37 -4.76 15.35 -4.48
CA TYR A 37 -4.51 14.75 -3.17
C TYR A 37 -3.31 15.38 -2.46
N PHE A 38 -2.23 15.62 -3.19
CA PHE A 38 -1.04 16.26 -2.63
C PHE A 38 -1.32 17.70 -2.17
N GLN A 39 -2.20 18.41 -2.87
CA GLN A 39 -2.65 19.73 -2.43
C GLN A 39 -3.50 19.62 -1.18
N CYS A 40 -4.43 18.66 -1.10
CA CYS A 40 -5.22 18.40 0.11
C CYS A 40 -4.33 18.09 1.32
N LEU A 41 -3.29 17.28 1.16
CA LEU A 41 -2.30 17.02 2.21
C LEU A 41 -1.50 18.26 2.62
N LYS A 42 -1.31 19.24 1.73
CA LYS A 42 -0.63 20.50 2.08
C LYS A 42 -1.53 21.50 2.78
N THR A 43 -2.82 21.49 2.50
CA THR A 43 -3.76 22.54 2.95
C THR A 43 -4.71 22.09 4.04
N SER A 44 -4.77 20.80 4.36
CA SER A 44 -5.70 20.24 5.34
C SER A 44 -4.98 19.45 6.42
N ASP A 45 -4.94 20.01 7.64
CA ASP A 45 -4.40 19.35 8.83
C ASP A 45 -5.12 18.03 9.13
N PHE A 46 -6.38 17.91 8.74
CA PHE A 46 -7.16 16.68 8.86
C PHE A 46 -6.55 15.54 8.03
N TYR A 47 -6.32 15.76 6.73
CA TYR A 47 -5.77 14.70 5.85
C TYR A 47 -4.33 14.34 6.25
N VAL A 48 -3.52 15.32 6.70
CA VAL A 48 -2.18 15.06 7.25
C VAL A 48 -2.26 14.15 8.46
N SER A 49 -3.08 14.52 9.45
CA SER A 49 -3.21 13.78 10.71
C SER A 49 -3.79 12.39 10.47
N PHE A 50 -4.82 12.29 9.63
CA PHE A 50 -5.44 11.03 9.23
C PHE A 50 -4.40 10.08 8.63
N ARG A 51 -3.63 10.59 7.66
CA ARG A 51 -2.63 9.81 6.95
C ARG A 51 -1.48 9.37 7.85
N GLN A 52 -1.01 10.24 8.74
CA GLN A 52 0.02 9.91 9.73
C GLN A 52 -0.46 8.83 10.71
N GLU A 53 -1.69 8.94 11.23
CA GLU A 53 -2.28 7.92 12.09
C GLU A 53 -2.38 6.59 11.33
N ALA A 54 -2.87 6.62 10.09
CA ALA A 54 -3.05 5.43 9.29
C ALA A 54 -1.72 4.72 8.96
N ILE A 55 -0.67 5.45 8.58
CA ILE A 55 0.67 4.90 8.36
C ILE A 55 1.21 4.29 9.66
N SER A 56 1.02 4.97 10.80
CA SER A 56 1.43 4.43 12.10
C SER A 56 0.76 3.08 12.39
N LEU A 57 -0.55 2.96 12.13
CA LEU A 57 -1.30 1.72 12.29
C LEU A 57 -0.82 0.60 11.34
N ILE A 58 -0.53 0.94 10.08
CA ILE A 58 0.00 -0.01 9.08
C ILE A 58 1.37 -0.53 9.53
N LEU A 59 2.27 0.35 9.97
CA LEU A 59 3.59 -0.05 10.45
C LEU A 59 3.51 -0.90 11.72
N GLN A 60 2.55 -0.63 12.59
CA GLN A 60 2.33 -1.46 13.78
C GLN A 60 1.82 -2.87 13.44
N ALA A 61 1.16 -3.06 12.29
CA ALA A 61 0.69 -4.37 11.81
C ALA A 61 1.80 -5.40 11.60
N GLN A 62 3.03 -4.93 11.39
CA GLN A 62 4.19 -5.81 11.23
C GLN A 62 4.40 -6.73 12.45
N TYR A 63 4.10 -6.22 13.65
CA TYR A 63 4.32 -6.94 14.91
C TYR A 63 3.28 -8.02 15.18
N SER A 64 2.11 -7.96 14.53
CA SER A 64 1.03 -8.91 14.74
C SER A 64 0.88 -9.94 13.62
N SER A 65 1.43 -9.67 12.44
CA SER A 65 1.03 -10.39 11.22
C SER A 65 2.17 -10.66 10.23
N ASN A 66 3.43 -10.46 10.63
CA ASN A 66 4.63 -10.70 9.79
C ASN A 66 4.52 -10.09 8.38
N LEU A 67 3.90 -8.92 8.28
CA LEU A 67 3.76 -8.23 6.99
C LEU A 67 5.13 -7.72 6.56
N ASP A 68 5.56 -8.14 5.37
CA ASP A 68 6.78 -7.63 4.75
C ASP A 68 6.61 -6.14 4.36
N PRO A 69 7.72 -5.40 4.16
CA PRO A 69 7.67 -3.98 3.80
C PRO A 69 6.89 -3.67 2.53
N TYR A 70 6.85 -4.59 1.55
CA TYR A 70 6.09 -4.39 0.32
C TYR A 70 4.59 -4.46 0.58
N THR A 71 4.13 -5.43 1.38
CA THR A 71 2.71 -5.52 1.77
C THR A 71 2.25 -4.26 2.52
N GLN A 72 3.12 -3.70 3.38
CA GLN A 72 2.85 -2.43 4.05
C GLN A 72 2.77 -1.27 3.06
N TYR A 73 3.71 -1.19 2.10
CA TYR A 73 3.70 -0.18 1.05
C TYR A 73 2.41 -0.23 0.22
N LEU A 74 1.98 -1.43 -0.15
CA LEU A 74 0.78 -1.65 -0.94
C LEU A 74 -0.48 -1.23 -0.18
N ALA A 75 -0.55 -1.51 1.12
CA ALA A 75 -1.64 -1.02 1.98
C ALA A 75 -1.68 0.52 2.04
N VAL A 76 -0.53 1.19 2.13
CA VAL A 76 -0.44 2.65 2.07
C VAL A 76 -0.88 3.16 0.70
N ASN A 77 -0.45 2.54 -0.41
CA ASN A 77 -0.87 2.89 -1.76
C ASN A 77 -2.40 2.81 -1.91
N TYR A 78 -3.03 1.75 -1.40
CA TYR A 78 -4.47 1.61 -1.46
C TYR A 78 -5.20 2.68 -0.66
N MET A 79 -4.74 2.93 0.55
CA MET A 79 -5.30 3.95 1.42
C MET A 79 -5.19 5.33 0.78
N ASP A 80 -3.99 5.74 0.34
CA ASP A 80 -3.74 7.03 -0.30
C ASP A 80 -4.63 7.21 -1.54
N ARG A 81 -4.76 6.17 -2.37
CA ARG A 81 -5.67 6.18 -3.52
C ARG A 81 -7.13 6.32 -3.08
N PHE A 82 -7.57 5.56 -2.07
CA PHE A 82 -8.95 5.63 -1.59
C PHE A 82 -9.32 7.03 -1.09
N ILE A 83 -8.51 7.61 -0.20
CA ILE A 83 -8.80 8.94 0.39
C ILE A 83 -8.57 10.09 -0.60
N SER A 84 -7.91 9.84 -1.73
CA SER A 84 -7.79 10.81 -2.82
C SER A 84 -9.04 10.94 -3.69
N TRP A 85 -9.94 9.96 -3.64
CA TRP A 85 -11.19 9.90 -4.42
C TRP A 85 -12.44 9.97 -3.55
N GLN A 86 -12.36 9.53 -2.30
CA GLN A 86 -13.50 9.47 -1.37
C GLN A 86 -13.38 10.54 -0.30
N GLU A 87 -14.47 11.29 -0.07
CA GLU A 87 -14.56 12.17 1.08
C GLU A 87 -14.63 11.34 2.37
N ILE A 88 -13.76 11.64 3.32
CA ILE A 88 -13.72 10.94 4.60
C ILE A 88 -14.54 11.74 5.62
N PRO A 89 -15.59 11.15 6.21
CA PRO A 89 -16.35 11.80 7.25
C PRO A 89 -15.45 12.18 8.43
N GLN A 90 -15.44 13.47 8.77
CA GLN A 90 -14.65 13.99 9.87
C GLN A 90 -15.31 13.68 11.23
N GLY A 91 -14.51 13.70 12.30
CA GLY A 91 -15.00 13.52 13.66
C GLY A 91 -15.22 12.07 14.08
N ASN A 92 -14.83 11.10 13.24
CA ASN A 92 -15.00 9.69 13.54
C ASN A 92 -13.67 8.89 13.44
N PRO A 93 -12.95 8.74 14.56
CA PRO A 93 -11.65 8.06 14.61
C PRO A 93 -11.69 6.56 14.31
N TRP A 94 -12.86 5.91 14.29
CA TRP A 94 -12.89 4.48 13.94
C TRP A 94 -12.81 4.26 12.42
N ILE A 95 -13.15 5.27 11.60
CA ILE A 95 -13.12 5.15 10.13
C ILE A 95 -11.70 4.92 9.63
N VAL A 96 -10.71 5.66 10.15
CA VAL A 96 -9.29 5.45 9.77
C VAL A 96 -8.84 4.03 10.06
N ARG A 97 -9.27 3.46 11.19
CA ARG A 97 -8.92 2.10 11.60
C ARG A 97 -9.55 1.06 10.69
N LEU A 98 -10.85 1.20 10.40
CA LEU A 98 -11.55 0.29 9.50
C LEU A 98 -10.94 0.31 8.09
N LEU A 99 -10.64 1.51 7.56
CA LEU A 99 -9.98 1.68 6.28
C LEU A 99 -8.61 1.00 6.26
N VAL A 100 -7.78 1.26 7.27
CA VAL A 100 -6.43 0.68 7.38
C VAL A 100 -6.51 -0.85 7.43
N ILE A 101 -7.40 -1.41 8.25
CA ILE A 101 -7.59 -2.86 8.36
C ILE A 101 -7.99 -3.46 7.02
N ALA A 102 -8.91 -2.82 6.29
CA ALA A 102 -9.32 -3.26 4.95
C ALA A 102 -8.16 -3.19 3.95
N CYS A 103 -7.39 -2.10 3.93
CA CYS A 103 -6.24 -1.94 3.03
C CYS A 103 -5.15 -2.99 3.30
N ILE A 104 -4.84 -3.25 4.58
CA ILE A 104 -3.89 -4.31 4.98
C ILE A 104 -4.41 -5.67 4.54
N SER A 105 -5.68 -5.98 4.76
CA SER A 105 -6.22 -7.28 4.38
C SER A 105 -6.21 -7.49 2.87
N LEU A 106 -6.57 -6.46 2.10
CA LEU A 106 -6.46 -6.51 0.65
C LEU A 106 -5.02 -6.71 0.20
N ALA A 107 -4.05 -6.00 0.79
CA ALA A 107 -2.64 -6.17 0.46
C ALA A 107 -2.14 -7.58 0.78
N ALA A 108 -2.51 -8.12 1.95
CA ALA A 108 -2.18 -9.47 2.36
C ALA A 108 -2.82 -10.52 1.44
N LYS A 109 -4.10 -10.35 1.06
CA LYS A 109 -4.79 -11.21 0.09
C LYS A 109 -4.11 -11.21 -1.27
N MET A 110 -3.65 -10.04 -1.74
CA MET A 110 -2.88 -9.97 -2.97
C MET A 110 -1.62 -10.82 -2.86
N LYS A 111 -0.85 -10.67 -1.78
CA LYS A 111 0.40 -11.42 -1.54
C LYS A 111 0.23 -12.87 -1.04
N GLU A 112 -1.00 -13.38 -0.99
CA GLU A 112 -1.33 -14.70 -0.42
C GLU A 112 -0.82 -14.89 1.03
N ILE A 113 -0.69 -13.78 1.78
CA ILE A 113 -0.28 -13.78 3.18
C ILE A 113 -1.51 -14.00 4.06
N HIS A 114 -1.41 -14.94 5.00
CA HIS A 114 -2.45 -15.15 5.99
C HIS A 114 -2.48 -14.00 7.00
N PHE A 115 -3.49 -13.14 6.93
CA PHE A 115 -3.70 -12.03 7.85
C PHE A 115 -4.80 -12.36 8.86
N SER A 116 -4.44 -12.38 10.16
CA SER A 116 -5.39 -12.60 11.26
C SER A 116 -5.79 -11.28 11.91
N PHE A 117 -7.02 -10.85 11.63
CA PHE A 117 -7.61 -9.63 12.21
C PHE A 117 -7.71 -9.67 13.73
N SER A 118 -7.97 -10.85 14.29
CA SER A 118 -8.09 -11.07 15.73
C SER A 118 -6.77 -10.78 16.43
N ASP A 119 -5.64 -11.11 15.80
CA ASP A 119 -4.31 -10.89 16.37
C ASP A 119 -3.86 -9.43 16.17
N PHE A 120 -4.18 -8.83 15.03
CA PHE A 120 -3.95 -7.40 14.79
C PHE A 120 -4.70 -6.51 15.79
N GLN A 121 -5.96 -6.82 16.08
CA GLN A 121 -6.77 -6.05 17.04
C GLN A 121 -6.29 -6.22 18.50
N LYS A 122 -5.83 -7.41 18.87
CA LYS A 122 -5.29 -7.70 20.21
C LYS A 122 -3.93 -7.05 20.46
N THR A 123 -3.00 -7.18 19.52
CA THR A 123 -1.60 -6.72 19.68
C THR A 123 -1.49 -5.20 19.70
N ASN A 124 -2.27 -4.50 18.87
CA ASN A 124 -2.14 -3.05 18.73
C ASN A 124 -2.89 -2.26 19.80
N ASN A 125 -3.41 -2.93 20.85
CA ASN A 125 -4.22 -2.30 21.91
C ASN A 125 -5.12 -1.23 21.31
N ILE A 126 -5.90 -1.58 20.27
CA ILE A 126 -6.83 -0.69 19.56
C ILE A 126 -8.04 -0.37 20.48
N LYS A 127 -7.79 -0.20 21.78
CA LYS A 127 -8.67 0.40 22.77
C LYS A 127 -8.58 1.90 22.53
N VAL A 128 -9.61 2.45 21.90
CA VAL A 128 -9.79 3.90 21.81
C VAL A 128 -9.74 4.44 23.25
N LYS A 129 -8.80 5.35 23.55
CA LYS A 129 -8.83 6.13 24.80
C LYS A 129 -9.89 7.23 24.69
N GLN A 130 -11.14 6.86 24.48
CA GLN A 130 -12.32 7.67 24.74
C GLN A 130 -13.46 6.70 25.03
N ARG A 131 -14.01 6.86 26.25
CA ARG A 131 -15.19 6.23 26.86
C ARG A 131 -15.80 5.04 26.11
N ASP A 132 -15.69 3.91 26.79
CA ASP A 132 -16.42 2.65 26.57
C ASP A 132 -16.12 1.90 25.27
N GLU A 133 -15.50 0.73 25.47
CA GLU A 133 -15.45 -0.42 24.57
C GLU A 133 -14.54 -0.27 23.34
N GLY A 134 -13.46 -1.06 23.30
CA GLY A 134 -12.62 -1.15 22.11
C GLY A 134 -13.47 -1.58 20.91
N PHE A 135 -13.49 -0.77 19.84
CA PHE A 135 -14.19 -1.12 18.61
C PHE A 135 -13.55 -2.37 18.00
N MET A 136 -14.18 -3.52 18.24
CA MET A 136 -13.89 -4.74 17.51
C MET A 136 -14.72 -4.72 16.25
N PHE A 137 -14.08 -4.64 15.08
CA PHE A 137 -14.82 -4.71 13.82
C PHE A 137 -15.19 -6.16 13.55
N ASP A 138 -16.48 -6.40 13.31
CA ASP A 138 -16.94 -7.69 12.86
C ASP A 138 -16.41 -7.95 11.43
N PRO A 139 -16.15 -9.22 11.06
CA PRO A 139 -15.70 -9.55 9.71
C PRO A 139 -16.59 -8.95 8.59
N PRO A 140 -17.93 -8.87 8.74
CA PRO A 140 -18.78 -8.19 7.77
C PRO A 140 -18.48 -6.70 7.58
N ALA A 141 -18.18 -5.92 8.63
CA ALA A 141 -17.81 -4.51 8.45
C ALA A 141 -16.51 -4.36 7.67
N ILE A 142 -15.51 -5.21 7.96
CA ILE A 142 -14.24 -5.21 7.24
C ILE A 142 -14.48 -5.54 5.76
N GLN A 143 -15.24 -6.60 5.46
CA GLN A 143 -15.56 -6.97 4.07
C GLN A 143 -16.28 -5.87 3.30
N ARG A 144 -17.23 -5.16 3.92
CA ARG A 144 -17.88 -4.00 3.29
C ARG A 144 -16.87 -2.90 2.97
N MET A 145 -15.96 -2.61 3.90
CA MET A 145 -14.91 -1.63 3.67
C MET A 145 -13.95 -2.06 2.57
N GLU A 146 -13.57 -3.34 2.51
CA GLU A 146 -12.75 -3.90 1.42
C GLU A 146 -13.41 -3.70 0.07
N LEU A 147 -14.72 -3.95 -0.04
CA LEU A 147 -15.48 -3.73 -1.27
C LEU A 147 -15.48 -2.25 -1.68
N LEU A 148 -15.63 -1.32 -0.73
CA LEU A 148 -15.52 0.11 -1.02
C LEU A 148 -14.12 0.49 -1.53
N VAL A 149 -13.07 -0.09 -0.94
CA VAL A 149 -11.68 0.14 -1.40
C VAL A 149 -11.50 -0.44 -2.80
N LEU A 150 -11.95 -1.66 -3.05
CA LEU A 150 -11.87 -2.29 -4.37
C LEU A 150 -12.58 -1.46 -5.43
N ASP A 151 -13.80 -1.00 -5.14
CA ASP A 151 -14.59 -0.19 -6.06
C ASP A 151 -13.90 1.15 -6.36
N ALA A 152 -13.47 1.88 -5.32
CA ALA A 152 -12.77 3.15 -5.47
C ALA A 152 -11.44 3.03 -6.27
N LEU A 153 -10.80 1.87 -6.22
CA LEU A 153 -9.55 1.58 -6.94
C LEU A 153 -9.80 0.94 -8.31
N ASN A 154 -11.05 0.80 -8.76
CA ASN A 154 -11.44 0.08 -9.97
C ASN A 154 -10.87 -1.35 -10.01
N TRP A 155 -10.77 -2.00 -8.85
CA TRP A 155 -10.20 -3.34 -8.65
C TRP A 155 -8.72 -3.46 -9.06
N ARG A 156 -8.03 -2.34 -9.28
CA ARG A 156 -6.61 -2.30 -9.69
C ARG A 156 -5.69 -2.47 -8.49
N MET A 157 -5.72 -3.66 -7.91
CA MET A 157 -4.95 -4.02 -6.71
C MET A 157 -3.51 -4.42 -7.04
N ARG A 158 -3.24 -4.86 -8.27
CA ARG A 158 -1.87 -5.01 -8.77
C ARG A 158 -1.31 -3.65 -9.13
N SER A 159 -0.98 -2.85 -8.12
CA SER A 159 -0.51 -1.49 -8.31
C SER A 159 0.82 -1.47 -9.07
N ILE A 160 0.90 -0.67 -10.13
CA ILE A 160 2.18 -0.23 -10.67
C ILE A 160 2.77 0.74 -9.64
N THR A 161 3.95 0.40 -9.12
CA THR A 161 4.63 1.14 -8.06
C THR A 161 6.05 1.48 -8.52
N PRO A 162 6.79 2.37 -7.82
CA PRO A 162 8.18 2.65 -8.16
C PRO A 162 9.07 1.40 -8.25
N PHE A 163 8.74 0.33 -7.51
CA PHE A 163 9.45 -0.96 -7.56
C PHE A 163 9.45 -1.57 -8.97
N SER A 164 8.35 -1.43 -9.72
CA SER A 164 8.20 -1.94 -11.09
C SER A 164 9.18 -1.29 -12.07
N PHE A 165 9.71 -0.10 -11.75
CA PHE A 165 10.64 0.62 -12.62
C PHE A 165 12.12 0.46 -12.22
N ILE A 166 12.43 -0.15 -11.06
CA ILE A 166 13.81 -0.26 -10.56
C ILE A 166 14.70 -0.97 -11.57
N THR A 167 14.26 -2.13 -12.09
CA THR A 167 15.05 -2.90 -13.06
C THR A 167 15.32 -2.09 -14.32
N PHE A 168 14.32 -1.36 -14.82
CA PHE A 168 14.48 -0.49 -15.98
C PHE A 168 15.52 0.61 -15.73
N PHE A 169 15.38 1.41 -14.66
CA PHE A 169 16.31 2.50 -14.39
C PHE A 169 17.73 2.01 -14.11
N VAL A 170 17.88 0.87 -13.42
CA VAL A 170 19.19 0.26 -13.19
C VAL A 170 19.84 -0.20 -14.51
N SER A 171 19.05 -0.71 -15.47
CA SER A 171 19.58 -1.14 -16.76
C SER A 171 20.20 -0.02 -17.60
N LEU A 172 19.76 1.23 -17.40
CA LEU A 172 20.28 2.40 -18.11
C LEU A 172 21.76 2.68 -17.78
N PHE A 173 22.25 2.22 -16.64
CA PHE A 173 23.65 2.35 -16.25
C PHE A 173 24.59 1.34 -16.94
N GLN A 174 24.05 0.36 -17.68
CA GLN A 174 24.80 -0.64 -18.46
C GLN A 174 25.90 -1.35 -17.65
N LEU A 175 25.61 -1.65 -16.37
CA LEU A 175 26.55 -2.28 -15.46
C LEU A 175 26.82 -3.72 -15.89
N LYS A 176 28.10 -4.09 -15.93
CA LYS A 176 28.54 -5.46 -16.28
C LYS A 176 28.77 -6.34 -15.05
N ASP A 177 28.61 -5.77 -13.85
CA ASP A 177 28.85 -6.40 -12.56
C ASP A 177 27.49 -6.77 -11.91
N PRO A 178 27.12 -8.06 -11.84
CA PRO A 178 25.84 -8.48 -11.26
C PRO A 178 25.71 -8.16 -9.76
N PRO A 179 26.72 -8.41 -8.89
CA PRO A 179 26.71 -7.92 -7.51
C PRO A 179 26.41 -6.42 -7.36
N LEU A 180 27.08 -5.57 -8.15
CA LEU A 180 26.85 -4.12 -8.10
C LEU A 180 25.42 -3.76 -8.53
N THR A 181 24.92 -4.42 -9.57
CA THR A 181 23.55 -4.25 -10.06
C THR A 181 22.55 -4.59 -8.96
N GLN A 182 22.73 -5.71 -8.27
CA GLN A 182 21.85 -6.10 -7.17
C GLN A 182 21.92 -5.11 -6.00
N ALA A 183 23.12 -4.67 -5.62
CA ALA A 183 23.30 -3.69 -4.55
C ALA A 183 22.58 -2.36 -4.83
N LEU A 184 22.56 -1.92 -6.10
CA LEU A 184 21.80 -0.73 -6.50
C LEU A 184 20.28 -0.96 -6.44
N LYS A 185 19.79 -2.13 -6.89
CA LYS A 185 18.37 -2.48 -6.75
C LYS A 185 17.96 -2.48 -5.29
N ASP A 186 18.72 -3.14 -4.42
CA ASP A 186 18.45 -3.21 -2.99
C ASP A 186 18.46 -1.83 -2.34
N ARG A 187 19.43 -0.98 -2.73
CA ARG A 187 19.51 0.40 -2.24
C ARG A 187 18.33 1.24 -2.68
N ALA A 188 17.91 1.13 -3.95
CA ALA A 188 16.75 1.84 -4.48
C ALA A 188 15.47 1.40 -3.76
N THR A 189 15.25 0.08 -3.61
CA THR A 189 14.14 -0.50 -2.86
C THR A 189 14.10 0.03 -1.42
N ASN A 190 15.25 0.05 -0.74
CA ASN A 190 15.35 0.57 0.63
C ASN A 190 15.00 2.08 0.70
N ILE A 191 15.51 2.88 -0.23
CA ILE A 191 15.17 4.31 -0.32
C ILE A 191 13.66 4.48 -0.53
N ILE A 192 13.03 3.71 -1.41
CA ILE A 192 11.57 3.79 -1.64
C ILE A 192 10.79 3.45 -0.36
N PHE A 193 11.19 2.42 0.40
CA PHE A 193 10.55 2.12 1.68
C PHE A 193 10.77 3.23 2.72
N GLN A 194 11.96 3.83 2.75
CA GLN A 194 12.30 4.90 3.68
C GLN A 194 11.73 6.26 3.30
N ALA A 195 11.38 6.46 2.03
CA ALA A 195 10.90 7.72 1.50
C ALA A 195 9.62 8.21 2.18
N ARG A 196 8.98 7.38 3.04
CA ARG A 196 7.85 7.69 3.94
C ARG A 196 7.07 8.88 3.38
N ASN A 197 6.34 8.60 2.29
CA ASN A 197 5.30 9.51 1.79
C ASN A 197 4.55 10.06 2.98
#